data_AF-A0A9P5SAY2-F1
#
_entry.id   AF-A0A9P5SAY2-F1
#
_cell.length_a   1.000
_cell.length_b   1.000
_cell.length_c   1.000
_cell.angle_alpha   90.00
_cell.angle_beta   90.00
_cell.angle_gamma   90.00
#
_symmetry.space_group_name_H-M   'P 1'
#
loop_
_entity.id
_entity.type
_entity.pdbx_description
1 polymer ?
#
loop_
_entity_poly.entity_id
_entity_poly.type
_entity_poly.pdbx_seq_one_letter_code
_entity_poly.pdbx_strand_id
1 'polypeptide(L)' 'MKHFVYIDEAGFNLHITRKYGRAPQGRRAFQRVPYNRGPNMSLVITVDKTGILA' A
#
# COMPACT_ATOMS: atom_id res chain seq x y z
N MET A 1 9.11 33.88 8.79
CA MET A 1 9.07 32.41 8.95
C MET A 1 8.95 31.79 7.56
N LYS A 2 9.72 30.76 7.21
CA LYS A 2 9.61 30.09 5.90
C LYS A 2 8.53 29.00 5.99
N HIS A 3 7.61 29.00 5.03
CA HIS A 3 6.64 27.92 4.84
C HIS A 3 7.23 26.93 3.85
N PHE A 4 7.49 25.70 4.33
CA PHE A 4 7.96 24.60 3.50
C PHE A 4 6.78 23.69 3.20
N VAL A 5 6.68 23.30 1.93
CA VAL A 5 5.69 22.37 1.41
C VAL A 5 6.46 21.30 0.66
N TYR A 6 6.11 20.03 0.91
CA TYR A 6 6.74 18.86 0.31
C TYR A 6 5.73 18.13 -0.56
N ILE A 7 6.18 17.66 -1.72
CA ILE A 7 5.36 16.92 -2.68
C ILE A 7 6.10 15.65 -3.05
N ASP A 8 5.39 14.52 -3.06
CA ASP A 8 5.94 13.23 -3.47
C ASP A 8 4.85 12.34 -4.11
N GLU A 9 5.28 11.28 -4.78
CA GLU A 9 4.42 10.24 -5.34
C GLU A 9 4.69 8.87 -4.68
N ALA A 10 3.62 8.16 -4.32
CA ALA A 10 3.68 6.77 -3.86
C ALA A 10 2.73 5.87 -4.67
N GLY A 11 3.23 4.71 -5.12
CA GLY A 11 2.44 3.68 -5.80
C GLY A 11 2.02 2.53 -4.87
N PHE A 12 0.75 2.13 -4.93
CA PHE A 12 0.17 1.04 -4.17
C PHE A 12 -0.37 -0.06 -5.08
N ASN A 13 0.36 -1.19 -5.13
CA ASN A 13 -0.10 -2.37 -5.84
C ASN A 13 -1.22 -3.07 -5.05
N LEU A 14 -2.47 -2.84 -5.44
CA LEU A 14 -3.67 -3.33 -4.73
C LEU A 14 -3.89 -4.85 -4.85
N HIS A 15 -3.13 -5.50 -5.73
CA HIS A 15 -3.22 -6.95 -5.94
C HIS A 15 -2.24 -7.75 -5.07
N ILE A 16 -1.39 -7.10 -4.26
CA ILE A 16 -0.45 -7.84 -3.42
C ILE A 16 -1.21 -8.52 -2.28
N THR A 17 -0.92 -9.80 -2.06
CA THR A 17 -1.47 -10.56 -0.93
C THR A 17 -0.38 -10.88 0.09
N ARG A 18 -0.79 -11.30 1.30
CA ARG A 18 0.17 -11.65 2.37
C ARG A 18 1.10 -12.77 1.91
N LYS A 19 2.41 -12.62 2.20
CA LYS A 19 3.43 -13.64 1.90
C LYS A 19 3.29 -14.93 2.72
N TYR A 20 2.69 -14.85 3.91
CA TYR A 20 2.54 -15.97 4.81
C TYR A 20 1.07 -16.34 4.97
N GLY A 21 0.76 -17.61 4.68
CA GLY A 21 -0.54 -18.20 4.95
C GLY A 21 -0.74 -18.45 6.45
N ARG A 22 -1.99 -18.47 6.88
CA ARG A 22 -2.39 -18.82 8.26
C ARG A 22 -3.42 -19.94 8.19
N ALA A 23 -3.26 -20.94 9.05
CA ALA A 23 -4.22 -22.03 9.20
C ALA A 23 -4.22 -22.52 10.66
N PRO A 24 -5.33 -23.14 11.11
CA PRO A 24 -5.37 -23.86 12.39
C PRO A 24 -4.30 -24.96 12.44
N GLN A 25 -3.89 -25.33 13.66
CA GLN A 25 -2.93 -26.41 13.87
C GLN A 25 -3.41 -27.72 13.20
N GLY A 26 -2.48 -28.43 12.57
CA GLY A 26 -2.77 -29.67 11.84
C GLY A 26 -3.42 -29.48 10.47
N ARG A 27 -3.65 -28.24 10.02
CA ARG A 27 -4.18 -27.95 8.69
C ARG A 27 -3.15 -27.24 7.81
N ARG A 28 -3.10 -27.65 6.55
CA ARG A 28 -2.28 -26.97 5.54
C ARG A 28 -2.85 -25.60 5.24
N ALA A 29 -2.00 -24.57 5.27
CA ALA A 29 -2.38 -23.25 4.82
C ALA A 29 -2.53 -23.25 3.29
N PHE A 30 -3.74 -22.93 2.83
CA PHE A 30 -4.04 -22.70 1.42
C PHE A 30 -4.53 -21.26 1.26
N GLN A 31 -4.09 -20.60 0.20
CA GLN A 31 -4.58 -19.28 -0.17
C GLN A 31 -4.62 -19.18 -1.68
N ARG A 32 -5.67 -18.56 -2.22
CA ARG A 32 -5.70 -18.16 -3.63
C ARG A 32 -4.93 -16.85 -3.76
N VAL A 33 -3.87 -16.86 -4.56
CA VAL A 33 -3.11 -15.65 -4.89
C VAL A 33 -3.54 -15.14 -6.27
N PRO A 34 -3.50 -13.82 -6.51
CA PRO A 34 -3.78 -13.29 -7.82
C PRO A 34 -2.79 -13.83 -8.84
N TYR A 35 -3.32 -14.32 -9.97
CA TYR A 35 -2.53 -14.91 -11.05
C TYR A 35 -1.88 -13.84 -11.94
N ASN A 36 -2.59 -12.72 -12.16
CA ASN A 36 -2.11 -11.57 -12.94
C ASN A 36 -1.79 -10.39 -12.04
N ARG A 37 -0.96 -9.46 -12.56
CA ARG A 37 -0.82 -8.11 -11.99
C ARG A 37 -2.21 -7.45 -12.02
N GLY A 38 -2.69 -7.03 -10.86
CA GLY A 38 -3.96 -6.30 -10.75
C GLY A 38 -3.71 -4.79 -10.65
N PRO A 39 -4.76 -4.01 -10.31
CA PRO A 39 -4.68 -2.56 -10.33
C PRO A 39 -3.57 -2.02 -9.43
N ASN A 40 -2.97 -0.92 -9.87
CA ASN A 40 -2.05 -0.08 -9.11
C ASN A 40 -2.73 1.28 -8.89
N MET A 41 -2.57 1.82 -7.69
CA MET A 41 -3.05 3.15 -7.32
C MET A 41 -1.85 4.06 -7.08
N SER A 42 -1.68 5.09 -7.90
CA SER A 42 -0.73 6.18 -7.60
C SER A 42 -1.40 7.20 -6.69
N LEU A 43 -0.64 7.66 -5.69
CA LEU A 43 -1.00 8.75 -4.80
C LEU A 43 0.06 9.84 -4.96
N VAL A 44 -0.37 11.03 -5.37
CA VAL A 44 0.44 12.24 -5.27
C VAL A 44 -0.07 13.00 -4.07
N ILE A 45 0.82 13.35 -3.14
CA ILE A 45 0.43 14.02 -1.90
C ILE A 45 1.29 15.25 -1.65
N THR A 46 0.65 16.26 -1.07
CA THR A 46 1.30 17.48 -0.61
C THR A 46 1.17 17.60 0.90
N VAL A 47 2.29 17.82 1.60
CA VAL A 47 2.32 17.95 3.06
C VAL A 47 3.11 19.17 3.53
N ASP A 48 2.74 19.69 4.69
CA ASP A 48 3.51 20.70 5.42
C ASP A 48 3.71 20.28 6.89
N LYS A 49 4.21 21.21 7.72
CA LYS A 49 4.45 20.95 9.16
C LYS A 49 3.17 20.68 9.98
N THR A 50 1.99 20.93 9.42
CA THR A 50 0.68 20.77 10.08
C THR A 50 -0.09 19.56 9.58
N GLY A 51 0.23 19.04 8.40
CA GLY A 51 -0.32 17.77 7.91
C GLY A 51 -0.43 17.70 6.40
N ILE A 52 -1.48 17.00 5.95
CA ILE A 52 -1.80 16.79 4.53
C ILE A 52 -2.58 17.99 4.01
N LEU A 53 -2.18 18.48 2.84
CA LEU A 53 -2.82 19.61 2.16
C LEU A 53 -3.72 19.15 1.01
N ALA A 54 -3.24 18.19 0.20
CA ALA A 54 -3.93 17.63 -0.95
C ALA A 54 -3.37 16.24 -1.30
#